data_AF-K2F192-F1
#
_entry.id   AF-K2F192-F1
#
_cell.length_a   1.000
_cell.length_b   1.000
_cell.length_c   1.000
_cell.angle_alpha   90.00
_cell.angle_beta   90.00
_cell.angle_gamma   90.00
#
_symmetry.space_group_name_H-M   'P 1'
#
loop_
_entity.id
_entity.type
_entity.pdbx_description
1 polymer ?
#
loop_
_entity_poly.entity_id
_entity_poly.type
_entity_poly.pdbx_seq_one_letter_code
_entity_poly.pdbx_strand_id
1 'polypeptide(L)'
;MQIEEAVIKMDQSRSSKIFLAVFFLIIIFSLGLSYWRIVVMRNYNVLASVDCDPYEERCFVHVCDPDPNVDGECTGDLEEDTWYTKNLNRKAYNIPECSPEEEECKALECEAGEENCFYELCGEANVPEGDTCNDPEQYAKDNPAEEEAECEEGDEECEAGEEEAECEEGDEECAASEDDAECEEGDSECLAEENKGEKESEAACDKETGAVCPVSAEEE
;
A
#
# COMPACT_ATOMS: atom_id res chain seq x y z
N MET A 1 -24.37 -49.65 -19.96
CA MET A 1 -23.94 -48.66 -18.96
C MET A 1 -25.19 -47.92 -18.52
N GLN A 2 -25.82 -48.39 -17.45
CA GLN A 2 -27.00 -47.76 -16.84
C GLN A 2 -26.47 -47.02 -15.61
N ILE A 3 -26.38 -45.71 -15.68
CA ILE A 3 -26.16 -44.86 -14.51
C ILE A 3 -27.56 -44.51 -14.04
N GLU A 4 -28.06 -45.28 -13.07
CA GLU A 4 -29.34 -45.00 -12.43
C GLU A 4 -29.23 -43.67 -11.70
N GLU A 5 -30.07 -42.73 -12.12
CA GLU A 5 -30.35 -41.48 -11.44
C GLU A 5 -30.98 -41.81 -10.08
N ALA A 6 -30.16 -41.96 -9.04
CA ALA A 6 -30.61 -41.90 -7.66
C ALA A 6 -30.97 -40.44 -7.33
N VAL A 7 -32.07 -39.96 -7.92
CA VAL A 7 -32.76 -38.76 -7.46
C VAL A 7 -33.22 -39.07 -6.04
N ILE A 8 -32.57 -38.44 -5.07
CA ILE A 8 -32.93 -38.50 -3.65
C ILE A 8 -34.39 -38.05 -3.54
N LYS A 9 -35.31 -39.01 -3.46
CA LYS A 9 -36.72 -38.76 -3.13
C LYS A 9 -36.76 -38.31 -1.68
N MET A 10 -36.69 -37.01 -1.49
CA MET A 10 -36.76 -36.35 -0.19
C MET A 10 -38.21 -36.37 0.29
N ASP A 11 -38.58 -37.45 0.99
CA ASP A 11 -39.95 -37.69 1.45
C ASP A 11 -40.41 -36.59 2.43
N GLN A 12 -41.43 -35.85 2.02
CA GLN A 12 -41.80 -34.55 2.56
C GLN A 12 -42.76 -34.69 3.76
N SER A 13 -42.37 -35.43 4.80
CA SER A 13 -43.09 -35.41 6.08
C SER A 13 -42.89 -34.05 6.79
N ARG A 14 -43.83 -33.60 7.63
CA ARG A 14 -43.71 -32.33 8.40
C ARG A 14 -42.39 -32.21 9.16
N SER A 15 -41.82 -33.34 9.59
CA SER A 15 -40.52 -33.42 10.26
C SER A 15 -39.36 -33.14 9.30
N SER A 16 -39.42 -33.61 8.05
CA SER A 16 -38.39 -33.40 7.02
C SER A 16 -38.22 -31.92 6.63
N LYS A 17 -39.30 -31.12 6.70
CA LYS A 17 -39.24 -29.68 6.41
C LYS A 17 -38.46 -28.90 7.46
N ILE A 18 -38.54 -29.31 8.72
CA ILE A 18 -37.80 -28.67 9.83
C ILE A 18 -36.31 -28.97 9.69
N PHE A 19 -35.94 -30.22 9.41
CA PHE A 19 -34.54 -30.57 9.17
C PHE A 19 -33.95 -29.80 7.98
N LEU A 20 -34.69 -29.70 6.87
CA LEU A 20 -34.26 -28.93 5.71
C LEU A 20 -34.13 -27.44 6.05
N ALA A 21 -35.08 -26.85 6.79
CA ALA A 21 -34.99 -25.46 7.21
C ALA A 21 -33.77 -25.18 8.10
N VAL A 22 -33.50 -26.04 9.08
CA VAL A 22 -32.33 -25.94 9.96
C VAL A 22 -31.04 -26.09 9.16
N PHE A 23 -30.99 -27.03 8.22
CA PHE A 23 -29.84 -27.23 7.34
C PHE A 23 -29.52 -25.97 6.52
N PHE A 24 -30.53 -25.37 5.88
CA PHE A 24 -30.33 -24.11 5.14
C PHE A 24 -29.95 -22.95 6.07
N LEU A 25 -30.51 -22.88 7.28
CA LEU A 25 -30.15 -21.86 8.27
C LEU A 25 -28.67 -21.95 8.66
N ILE A 26 -28.14 -23.16 8.86
CA ILE A 26 -26.72 -23.38 9.17
C ILE A 26 -25.84 -22.96 7.99
N ILE A 27 -26.23 -23.28 6.75
CA ILE A 27 -25.48 -22.86 5.56
C ILE A 27 -25.45 -21.33 5.47
N ILE A 28 -26.61 -20.67 5.56
CA ILE A 28 -26.70 -19.20 5.49
C ILE A 28 -25.90 -18.56 6.62
N PHE A 29 -25.97 -19.12 7.84
CA PHE A 29 -25.19 -18.63 8.97
C PHE A 29 -23.68 -18.79 8.75
N SER A 30 -23.23 -19.94 8.24
CA SER A 30 -21.82 -20.18 7.92
C SER A 30 -21.30 -19.22 6.85
N LEU A 31 -22.09 -18.98 5.79
CA LEU A 31 -21.76 -18.03 4.74
C LEU A 31 -21.77 -16.60 5.27
N GLY A 32 -22.77 -16.24 6.10
CA GLY A 32 -22.89 -14.92 6.70
C GLY A 32 -21.72 -14.58 7.62
N LEU A 33 -21.27 -15.53 8.45
CA LEU A 33 -20.07 -15.35 9.28
C LEU A 33 -18.80 -15.18 8.45
N SER A 34 -18.66 -15.97 7.38
CA SER A 34 -17.50 -15.88 6.48
C SER A 34 -17.48 -14.54 5.74
N TYR A 35 -18.63 -14.12 5.21
CA TYR A 35 -18.81 -12.83 4.54
C TYR A 35 -18.50 -11.68 5.48
N TRP A 36 -19.03 -11.71 6.71
CA TRP A 36 -18.71 -10.71 7.73
C TRP A 36 -17.18 -10.62 7.94
N ARG A 37 -16.52 -11.75 8.20
CA ARG A 37 -15.09 -11.76 8.50
C ARG A 37 -14.22 -11.23 7.35
N ILE A 38 -14.54 -11.59 6.11
CA ILE A 38 -13.73 -11.24 4.95
C ILE A 38 -14.04 -9.81 4.50
N VAL A 39 -15.31 -9.46 4.36
CA VAL A 39 -15.72 -8.19 3.74
C VAL A 39 -15.82 -7.05 4.75
N VAL A 40 -16.44 -7.30 5.92
CA VAL A 40 -16.67 -6.23 6.91
C VAL A 40 -15.44 -6.06 7.80
N MET A 41 -14.89 -7.14 8.33
CA MET A 41 -13.69 -7.05 9.18
C MET A 41 -12.38 -6.97 8.39
N ARG A 42 -12.40 -7.12 7.05
CA ARG A 42 -11.21 -7.09 6.19
C ARG A 42 -10.05 -7.95 6.74
N ASN A 43 -10.37 -9.13 7.28
CA ASN A 43 -9.40 -9.99 7.96
C ASN A 43 -8.74 -10.97 6.98
N TYR A 44 -8.00 -10.42 6.01
CA TYR A 44 -7.17 -11.14 5.06
C TYR A 44 -5.83 -10.39 4.89
N ASN A 45 -4.81 -11.10 4.38
CA ASN A 45 -3.53 -10.48 4.04
C ASN A 45 -3.60 -9.93 2.62
N VAL A 46 -3.06 -8.75 2.43
CA VAL A 46 -2.82 -8.14 1.12
C VAL A 46 -1.33 -8.29 0.84
N LEU A 47 -1.03 -8.80 -0.34
CA LEU A 47 0.30 -8.78 -0.93
C LEU A 47 0.26 -7.76 -2.06
N ALA A 48 1.10 -6.72 -1.98
CA ALA A 48 1.18 -5.68 -3.00
C ALA A 48 2.65 -5.48 -3.40
N SER A 49 2.91 -5.32 -4.69
CA SER A 49 4.22 -4.88 -5.18
C SER A 49 4.30 -3.37 -4.99
N VAL A 50 5.36 -2.90 -4.37
CA VAL A 50 5.65 -1.48 -4.14
C VAL A 50 7.06 -1.17 -4.64
N ASP A 51 7.34 0.10 -4.89
CA ASP A 51 8.66 0.53 -5.34
C ASP A 51 9.75 0.15 -4.34
N CYS A 52 10.90 -0.24 -4.88
CA CYS A 52 12.06 -0.68 -4.11
C CYS A 52 13.28 0.07 -4.60
N ASP A 53 14.11 0.53 -3.66
CA ASP A 53 15.33 1.26 -4.01
C ASP A 53 16.45 0.27 -4.37
N PRO A 54 16.88 0.20 -5.64
CA PRO A 54 17.91 -0.74 -6.05
C PRO A 54 19.31 -0.43 -5.52
N TYR A 55 19.56 0.76 -4.96
CA TYR A 55 20.84 1.14 -4.34
C TYR A 55 20.98 0.64 -2.90
N GLU A 56 19.86 0.49 -2.19
CA GLU A 56 19.86 0.13 -0.77
C GLU A 56 19.29 -1.27 -0.50
N GLU A 57 18.33 -1.71 -1.30
CA GLU A 57 17.51 -2.90 -1.06
C GLU A 57 17.65 -3.97 -2.15
N ARG A 58 17.39 -5.23 -1.76
CA ARG A 58 17.30 -6.37 -2.68
C ARG A 58 15.88 -6.46 -3.25
N CYS A 59 15.68 -5.86 -4.41
CA CYS A 59 14.45 -5.77 -5.15
C CYS A 59 14.25 -6.96 -6.11
N PHE A 60 12.99 -7.25 -6.39
CA PHE A 60 12.56 -8.05 -7.52
C PHE A 60 12.70 -7.19 -8.78
N VAL A 61 13.50 -7.67 -9.72
CA VAL A 61 13.74 -7.07 -11.02
C VAL A 61 12.93 -7.85 -12.03
N HIS A 62 12.05 -7.14 -12.70
CA HIS A 62 11.32 -7.68 -13.82
C HIS A 62 11.55 -6.80 -15.04
N VAL A 63 11.74 -7.48 -16.15
CA VAL A 63 12.02 -6.89 -17.45
C VAL A 63 10.83 -7.21 -18.33
N CYS A 64 10.22 -6.19 -18.93
CA CYS A 64 9.06 -6.31 -19.79
C CYS A 64 9.26 -7.40 -20.85
N ASP A 65 8.37 -8.40 -20.89
CA ASP A 65 8.39 -9.41 -21.95
C ASP A 65 7.75 -8.82 -23.22
N PRO A 66 8.44 -8.84 -24.37
CA PRO A 66 7.91 -8.33 -25.64
C PRO A 66 6.69 -9.12 -26.17
N ASP A 67 6.29 -10.23 -25.54
CA ASP A 67 5.02 -10.89 -25.83
C ASP A 67 3.84 -10.05 -25.32
N PRO A 68 2.97 -9.53 -26.21
CA PRO A 68 1.83 -8.70 -25.82
C PRO A 68 0.76 -9.44 -25.00
N ASN A 69 0.87 -10.76 -24.85
CA ASN A 69 0.00 -11.55 -23.98
C ASN A 69 0.48 -11.61 -22.52
N VAL A 70 1.69 -11.09 -22.23
CA VAL A 70 2.29 -11.08 -20.89
C VAL A 70 2.23 -9.66 -20.31
N ASP A 71 3.03 -8.72 -20.83
CA ASP A 71 3.19 -7.39 -20.23
C ASP A 71 2.66 -6.23 -21.11
N GLY A 72 2.19 -6.54 -22.32
CA GLY A 72 1.59 -5.56 -23.22
C GLY A 72 2.59 -4.90 -24.16
N GLU A 73 2.62 -3.57 -24.21
CA GLU A 73 3.50 -2.81 -25.10
C GLU A 73 4.75 -2.34 -24.34
N CYS A 74 5.87 -3.05 -24.52
CA CYS A 74 7.19 -2.59 -24.07
C CYS A 74 7.71 -1.46 -24.99
N THR A 75 8.44 -0.49 -24.44
CA THR A 75 8.95 0.66 -25.21
C THR A 75 10.17 0.29 -26.05
N GLY A 76 10.86 -0.79 -25.69
CA GLY A 76 12.10 -1.24 -26.30
C GLY A 76 13.34 -0.57 -25.69
N ASP A 77 13.15 0.27 -24.68
CA ASP A 77 14.21 0.83 -23.84
C ASP A 77 14.33 0.00 -22.56
N LEU A 78 15.52 -0.52 -22.28
CA LEU A 78 15.74 -1.38 -21.12
C LEU A 78 15.52 -0.66 -19.79
N GLU A 79 15.78 0.65 -19.70
CA GLU A 79 15.63 1.41 -18.46
C GLU A 79 14.14 1.65 -18.14
N GLU A 80 13.34 1.95 -19.15
CA GLU A 80 11.88 2.11 -19.00
C GLU A 80 11.15 0.77 -18.87
N ASP A 81 11.69 -0.28 -19.51
CA ASP A 81 11.12 -1.62 -19.50
C ASP A 81 11.58 -2.47 -18.30
N THR A 82 12.36 -1.91 -17.36
CA THR A 82 12.80 -2.61 -16.14
C THR A 82 12.22 -1.96 -14.89
N TRP A 83 11.56 -2.75 -14.05
CA TRP A 83 11.02 -2.29 -12.78
C TRP A 83 11.62 -3.01 -11.58
N TYR A 84 11.87 -2.22 -10.52
CA TYR A 84 12.44 -2.67 -9.25
C TYR A 84 11.37 -2.59 -8.17
N THR A 85 10.89 -3.74 -7.73
CA THR A 85 9.79 -3.80 -6.75
C THR A 85 10.15 -4.63 -5.53
N LYS A 86 9.43 -4.42 -4.43
CA LYS A 86 9.42 -5.28 -3.24
C LYS A 86 7.99 -5.64 -2.90
N ASN A 87 7.81 -6.74 -2.18
CA ASN A 87 6.48 -7.22 -1.84
C ASN A 87 6.10 -6.76 -0.43
N LEU A 88 5.06 -5.93 -0.31
CA LEU A 88 4.47 -5.55 0.96
C LEU A 88 3.43 -6.59 1.38
N ASN A 89 3.62 -7.19 2.56
CA ASN A 89 2.61 -8.02 3.22
C ASN A 89 1.96 -7.22 4.36
N ARG A 90 0.65 -6.99 4.28
CA ARG A 90 -0.10 -6.20 5.28
C ARG A 90 -1.49 -6.78 5.52
N LYS A 91 -2.10 -6.45 6.67
CA LYS A 91 -3.51 -6.78 6.94
C LYS A 91 -4.45 -5.77 6.30
N ALA A 92 -5.46 -6.26 5.56
CA ALA A 92 -6.38 -5.38 4.83
C ALA A 92 -7.19 -4.43 5.73
N TYR A 93 -7.42 -4.77 7.00
CA TYR A 93 -8.13 -3.90 7.93
C TYR A 93 -7.34 -2.67 8.36
N ASN A 94 -6.01 -2.69 8.23
CA ASN A 94 -5.12 -1.56 8.53
C ASN A 94 -4.88 -0.66 7.32
N ILE A 95 -5.33 -1.05 6.13
CA ILE A 95 -5.16 -0.24 4.93
C ILE A 95 -6.23 0.88 4.95
N PRO A 96 -5.81 2.16 4.99
CA PRO A 96 -6.73 3.30 4.88
C PRO A 96 -7.37 3.34 3.49
N GLU A 97 -8.57 3.88 3.40
CA GLU A 97 -9.21 4.15 2.11
C GLU A 97 -8.55 5.39 1.50
N CYS A 98 -7.91 5.24 0.33
CA CYS A 98 -7.35 6.38 -0.40
C CYS A 98 -8.50 7.26 -0.90
N SER A 99 -8.56 8.51 -0.45
CA SER A 99 -9.46 9.51 -1.02
C SER A 99 -8.87 10.06 -2.31
N PRO A 100 -9.65 10.25 -3.39
CA PRO A 100 -9.18 10.94 -4.60
C PRO A 100 -8.92 12.44 -4.36
N GLU A 101 -9.32 12.98 -3.20
CA GLU A 101 -9.06 14.37 -2.81
C GLU A 101 -7.70 14.53 -2.10
N GLU A 102 -7.06 13.44 -1.67
CA GLU A 102 -5.73 13.44 -1.05
C GLU A 102 -4.70 12.96 -2.09
N GLU A 103 -3.63 13.74 -2.27
CA GLU A 103 -2.56 13.40 -3.22
C GLU A 103 -1.69 12.23 -2.71
N GLU A 104 -1.55 12.09 -1.39
CA GLU A 104 -0.75 11.05 -0.75
C GLU A 104 -1.63 9.97 -0.13
N CYS A 105 -1.45 8.71 -0.55
CA CYS A 105 -2.09 7.58 0.09
C CYS A 105 -1.10 6.65 0.78
N LYS A 106 -1.20 6.58 2.12
CA LYS A 106 -0.38 5.70 2.98
C LYS A 106 -0.82 4.23 2.97
N ALA A 107 -1.54 3.80 1.95
CA ALA A 107 -2.00 2.41 1.83
C ALA A 107 -0.84 1.41 1.69
N LEU A 108 0.28 1.87 1.12
CA LEU A 108 1.45 1.06 0.77
C LEU A 108 2.62 1.19 1.76
N GLU A 109 2.38 1.80 2.91
CA GLU A 109 3.39 1.98 3.95
C GLU A 109 3.04 1.18 5.20
N CYS A 110 4.05 0.56 5.82
CA CYS A 110 3.90 -0.06 7.14
C CYS A 110 3.99 0.99 8.25
N GLU A 111 2.97 1.06 9.10
CA GLU A 111 3.03 1.91 10.29
C GLU A 111 3.95 1.30 11.38
N ALA A 112 4.57 2.16 12.17
CA ALA A 112 5.43 1.73 13.26
C ALA A 112 4.67 0.89 14.29
N GLY A 113 5.08 -0.37 14.46
CA GLY A 113 4.45 -1.30 15.40
C GLY A 113 3.23 -2.04 14.87
N GLU A 114 2.93 -1.95 13.57
CA GLU A 114 1.84 -2.71 12.97
C GLU A 114 2.11 -4.23 12.96
N GLU A 115 1.18 -5.00 13.55
CA GLU A 115 1.31 -6.46 13.58
C GLU A 115 1.13 -7.08 12.19
N ASN A 116 2.12 -7.88 11.78
CA ASN A 116 2.14 -8.57 10.48
C ASN A 116 2.21 -7.62 9.26
N CYS A 117 2.80 -6.43 9.42
CA CYS A 117 3.25 -5.62 8.30
C CYS A 117 4.75 -5.83 8.09
N PHE A 118 5.15 -6.31 6.92
CA PHE A 118 6.56 -6.46 6.58
C PHE A 118 6.79 -6.38 5.07
N TYR A 119 7.97 -5.90 4.70
CA TYR A 119 8.47 -5.95 3.35
C TYR A 119 9.23 -7.26 3.13
N GLU A 120 8.80 -8.00 2.13
CA GLU A 120 9.47 -9.17 1.62
C GLU A 120 10.38 -8.73 0.46
N LEU A 121 11.68 -8.82 0.72
CA LEU A 121 12.74 -8.56 -0.25
C LEU A 121 13.01 -9.79 -1.11
N CYS A 122 13.67 -9.57 -2.24
CA CYS A 122 14.02 -10.62 -3.17
C CYS A 122 15.07 -11.58 -2.60
N GLY A 123 14.80 -12.87 -2.75
CA GLY A 123 15.69 -13.95 -2.35
C GLY A 123 15.47 -15.23 -3.16
N GLU A 124 16.44 -16.13 -3.12
CA GLU A 124 16.41 -17.36 -3.95
C GLU A 124 15.18 -18.25 -3.73
N ALA A 125 14.49 -18.12 -2.59
CA ALA A 125 13.34 -18.92 -2.23
C ALA A 125 11.99 -18.33 -2.68
N ASN A 126 11.93 -17.04 -2.99
CA ASN A 126 10.68 -16.31 -3.28
C ASN A 126 10.68 -15.57 -4.62
N VAL A 127 11.74 -15.69 -5.42
CA VAL A 127 11.76 -15.21 -6.81
C VAL A 127 10.71 -15.96 -7.65
N PRO A 128 9.75 -15.24 -8.25
CA PRO A 128 8.79 -15.84 -9.18
C PRO A 128 9.45 -16.18 -10.52
N GLU A 129 8.77 -17.00 -11.33
CA GLU A 129 9.27 -17.40 -12.64
C GLU A 129 9.30 -16.19 -13.59
N GLY A 130 10.48 -15.78 -14.05
CA GLY A 130 10.67 -14.65 -14.96
C GLY A 130 11.42 -13.48 -14.33
N ASP A 131 11.36 -13.37 -13.00
CA ASP A 131 12.03 -12.28 -12.28
C ASP A 131 13.43 -12.67 -11.82
N THR A 132 14.25 -11.67 -11.52
CA THR A 132 15.59 -11.84 -10.93
C THR A 132 15.76 -10.92 -9.73
N CYS A 133 16.71 -11.23 -8.84
CA CYS A 133 17.05 -10.29 -7.76
C CYS A 133 18.19 -9.37 -8.22
N ASN A 134 18.09 -8.08 -7.90
CA ASN A 134 19.25 -7.20 -7.99
C ASN A 134 20.24 -7.48 -6.86
N ASP A 135 21.47 -7.00 -7.05
CA ASP A 135 22.45 -6.86 -5.98
C ASP A 135 22.80 -5.38 -5.84
N PRO A 136 22.54 -4.75 -4.67
CA PRO A 136 22.76 -3.32 -4.50
C PRO A 136 24.20 -2.86 -4.77
N GLU A 137 25.19 -3.66 -4.36
CA GLU A 137 26.60 -3.32 -4.59
C GLU A 137 27.02 -3.42 -6.06
N GLN A 138 26.35 -4.27 -6.83
CA GLN A 138 26.56 -4.37 -8.26
C GLN A 138 25.82 -3.25 -8.98
N TYR A 139 24.57 -3.00 -8.60
CA TYR A 139 23.74 -1.94 -9.16
C TYR A 139 24.41 -0.56 -9.02
N ALA A 140 24.94 -0.23 -7.84
CA ALA A 140 25.64 1.02 -7.59
C ALA A 140 26.97 1.17 -8.37
N LYS A 141 27.58 0.08 -8.83
CA LYS A 141 28.78 0.13 -9.69
C LYS A 141 28.43 0.32 -11.15
N ASP A 142 27.35 -0.32 -11.59
CA ASP A 142 26.88 -0.26 -12.97
C ASP A 142 26.14 1.04 -13.26
N ASN A 143 25.51 1.63 -12.23
CA ASN A 143 24.84 2.92 -12.24
C ASN A 143 25.49 3.78 -11.16
N PRO A 144 26.68 4.36 -11.40
CA PRO A 144 27.24 5.33 -10.46
C PRO A 144 26.22 6.47 -10.35
N ALA A 145 25.87 6.86 -9.12
CA ALA A 145 25.08 8.05 -8.90
C ALA A 145 25.77 9.18 -9.67
N GLU A 146 25.08 9.75 -10.65
CA GLU A 146 25.53 11.00 -11.24
C GLU A 146 25.53 11.96 -10.07
N GLU A 147 26.72 12.28 -9.55
CA GLU A 147 26.88 13.44 -8.70
C GLU A 147 26.29 14.57 -9.55
N GLU A 148 25.11 15.07 -9.18
CA GLU A 148 24.61 16.33 -9.72
C GLU A 148 25.81 17.24 -9.69
N ALA A 149 26.32 17.60 -10.87
CA ALA A 149 27.56 18.33 -10.98
C ALA A 149 27.39 19.53 -10.05
N GLU A 150 28.11 19.53 -8.92
CA GLU A 150 28.15 20.69 -8.05
C GLU A 150 28.57 21.82 -8.99
N CYS A 151 27.60 22.67 -9.35
CA CYS A 151 27.87 23.83 -10.18
C CYS A 151 28.94 24.60 -9.42
N GLU A 152 30.19 24.49 -9.87
CA GLU A 152 31.31 25.15 -9.24
C GLU A 152 30.96 26.64 -9.24
N GLU A 153 30.92 27.30 -8.08
CA GLU A 153 30.58 28.74 -7.99
C GLU A 153 31.54 29.54 -8.89
N GLY A 154 31.11 29.82 -10.12
CA GLY A 154 31.94 30.45 -11.15
C GLY A 154 31.77 29.93 -12.58
N ASP A 155 30.99 28.88 -12.83
CA ASP A 155 30.67 28.46 -14.20
C ASP A 155 29.47 29.24 -14.75
N GLU A 156 29.73 30.21 -15.63
CA GLU A 156 28.74 31.08 -16.27
C GLU A 156 27.89 30.35 -17.33
N GLU A 157 28.09 29.04 -17.56
CA GLU A 157 27.25 28.22 -18.46
C GLU A 157 26.01 27.62 -17.77
N CYS A 158 25.82 27.81 -16.46
CA CYS A 158 24.61 27.39 -15.74
C CYS A 158 23.49 28.45 -15.69
N GLU A 159 23.66 29.65 -16.27
CA GLU A 159 22.58 30.62 -16.51
C GLU A 159 21.93 30.43 -17.90
N ALA A 160 21.50 29.21 -18.21
CA ALA A 160 20.74 28.96 -19.45
C ALA A 160 19.71 27.84 -19.25
N GLY A 161 18.83 28.02 -18.26
CA GLY A 161 17.71 27.10 -18.00
C GLY A 161 16.42 27.75 -17.52
N GLU A 162 16.41 29.06 -17.32
CA GLU A 162 15.18 29.82 -17.05
C GLU A 162 15.10 30.96 -18.08
N GLU A 163 13.91 31.10 -18.68
CA GLU A 163 13.52 32.02 -19.77
C GLU A 163 13.84 31.46 -21.18
N GLU A 164 12.87 31.07 -22.03
CA GLU A 164 11.63 31.79 -22.34
C GLU A 164 10.46 30.84 -22.61
N ALA A 165 9.34 31.08 -21.90
CA ALA A 165 8.03 30.77 -22.42
C ALA A 165 7.76 31.73 -23.59
N GLU A 166 8.00 31.30 -24.83
CA GLU A 166 7.47 31.96 -26.01
C GLU A 166 5.93 31.86 -25.98
N CYS A 167 5.28 32.87 -25.40
CA CYS A 167 3.89 33.15 -25.69
C CYS A 167 3.83 33.69 -27.12
N GLU A 168 3.39 32.84 -28.05
CA GLU A 168 3.06 33.25 -29.41
C GLU A 168 2.05 34.41 -29.36
N GLU A 169 2.34 35.52 -30.06
CA GLU A 169 1.41 36.65 -30.20
C GLU A 169 0.16 36.20 -30.97
N GLY A 170 -0.87 35.77 -30.24
CA GLY A 170 -2.14 35.39 -30.86
C GLY A 170 -3.24 34.79 -29.99
N ASP A 171 -3.00 34.42 -28.72
CA ASP A 171 -4.02 33.79 -27.88
C ASP A 171 -4.47 34.70 -26.73
N GLU A 172 -5.71 35.16 -26.78
CA GLU A 172 -6.32 36.12 -25.84
C GLU A 172 -6.88 35.46 -24.55
N GLU A 173 -6.24 34.40 -24.03
CA GLU A 173 -6.75 33.64 -22.88
C GLU A 173 -5.63 33.35 -21.85
N CYS A 174 -4.89 34.37 -21.43
CA CYS A 174 -4.10 34.34 -20.19
C CYS A 174 -4.69 35.34 -19.20
N ALA A 175 -5.84 34.99 -18.64
CA ALA A 175 -6.45 35.71 -17.53
C ALA A 175 -5.75 35.31 -16.23
N ALA A 176 -4.88 36.19 -15.75
CA ALA A 176 -4.46 36.20 -14.36
C ALA A 176 -5.68 36.47 -13.47
N SER A 177 -6.08 35.47 -12.68
CA SER A 177 -6.92 35.67 -11.50
C SER A 177 -6.03 35.68 -10.26
N GLU A 178 -5.62 36.88 -9.87
CA GLU A 178 -5.25 37.17 -8.48
C GLU A 178 -6.58 37.30 -7.71
N ASP A 179 -6.90 36.33 -6.85
CA ASP A 179 -7.97 36.49 -5.86
C ASP A 179 -7.33 36.62 -4.47
N ASP A 180 -7.10 37.89 -4.11
CA ASP A 180 -6.94 38.40 -2.76
C ASP A 180 -8.14 38.01 -1.88
N ALA A 181 -7.94 37.13 -0.90
CA ALA A 181 -8.87 36.93 0.20
C ALA A 181 -8.50 37.86 1.37
N GLU A 182 -8.82 39.15 1.23
CA GLU A 182 -8.88 40.08 2.36
C GLU A 182 -9.99 39.64 3.33
N CYS A 183 -9.59 39.29 4.56
CA CYS A 183 -10.53 39.12 5.67
C CYS A 183 -10.99 40.51 6.14
N GLU A 184 -12.22 40.89 5.83
CA GLU A 184 -12.83 42.12 6.36
C GLU A 184 -13.00 42.05 7.89
N GLU A 185 -12.64 43.14 8.55
CA GLU A 185 -12.89 43.39 9.97
C GLU A 185 -14.40 43.44 10.26
N GLY A 186 -14.96 42.33 10.76
CA GLY A 186 -16.38 42.36 11.15
C GLY A 186 -17.00 41.07 11.66
N ASP A 187 -16.34 39.91 11.53
CA ASP A 187 -16.94 38.64 11.95
C ASP A 187 -16.39 38.14 13.30
N SER A 188 -17.29 38.04 14.27
CA SER A 188 -17.02 37.79 15.68
C SER A 188 -16.97 36.32 16.08
N GLU A 189 -16.61 35.41 15.16
CA GLU A 189 -16.68 33.97 15.43
C GLU A 189 -15.37 33.20 15.27
N CYS A 190 -14.23 33.90 15.23
CA CYS A 190 -12.91 33.28 15.37
C CYS A 190 -12.48 33.21 16.85
N LEU A 191 -13.28 32.58 17.72
CA LEU A 191 -12.83 32.24 19.07
C LEU A 191 -13.42 30.92 19.58
N ALA A 192 -12.48 30.10 20.07
CA ALA A 192 -12.60 29.09 21.12
C ALA A 192 -13.24 27.75 20.70
N GLU A 193 -12.77 26.59 21.15
CA GLU A 193 -12.33 26.29 22.50
C GLU A 193 -11.17 25.30 22.59
N GLU A 194 -10.28 25.60 23.54
CA GLU A 194 -9.47 24.63 24.26
C GLU A 194 -10.38 23.62 25.00
N ASN A 195 -10.04 22.33 25.00
CA ASN A 195 -10.51 21.46 26.07
C ASN A 195 -9.46 20.42 26.50
N LYS A 196 -9.12 20.51 27.79
CA LYS A 196 -8.29 19.60 28.58
C LYS A 196 -9.03 18.29 28.86
N GLY A 197 -8.28 17.20 29.01
CA GLY A 197 -8.82 15.99 29.63
C GLY A 197 -7.80 14.87 29.80
N GLU A 198 -7.18 14.82 30.98
CA GLU A 198 -6.27 13.80 31.50
C GLU A 198 -6.78 12.35 31.36
N LYS A 199 -5.86 11.39 31.21
CA LYS A 199 -5.69 10.25 32.14
C LYS A 199 -4.45 9.41 31.83
N GLU A 200 -3.42 9.60 32.65
CA GLU A 200 -2.44 8.56 32.95
C GLU A 200 -3.13 7.45 33.76
N SER A 201 -3.00 6.19 33.32
CA SER A 201 -3.33 5.03 34.14
C SER A 201 -2.09 4.16 34.29
N GLU A 202 -1.58 4.14 35.52
CA GLU A 202 -0.53 3.27 36.03
C GLU A 202 -0.92 1.79 35.85
N ALA A 203 -0.05 1.00 35.21
CA ALA A 203 -0.16 -0.46 35.19
C ALA A 203 0.64 -1.05 36.36
N ALA A 204 -0.09 -1.44 37.41
CA ALA A 204 0.43 -2.26 38.50
C ALA A 204 0.69 -3.70 38.03
N CYS A 205 1.89 -4.22 38.28
CA CYS A 205 2.20 -5.64 38.12
C CYS A 205 1.57 -6.44 39.27
N ASP A 206 0.54 -7.22 38.94
CA ASP A 206 -0.15 -8.16 39.83
C ASP A 206 0.71 -9.43 40.05
N LYS A 207 1.01 -9.74 41.31
CA LYS A 207 1.90 -10.85 41.74
C LYS A 207 1.13 -12.13 42.09
N GLU A 208 0.27 -12.65 41.20
CA GLU A 208 -0.34 -13.98 41.41
C GLU A 208 -0.33 -14.95 40.23
N THR A 209 0.15 -14.55 39.06
CA THR A 209 0.46 -15.49 37.97
C THR A 209 1.93 -15.38 37.65
N GLY A 210 2.68 -16.48 37.82
CA GLY A 210 4.14 -16.55 37.60
C GLY A 210 4.57 -16.28 36.15
N ALA A 211 4.36 -15.06 35.67
CA ALA A 211 4.83 -14.54 34.41
C ALA A 211 6.09 -13.71 34.68
N VAL A 212 7.17 -14.07 33.99
CA VAL A 212 8.48 -13.45 34.06
C VAL A 212 8.43 -12.11 33.32
N CYS A 213 8.78 -11.01 34.00
CA CYS A 213 8.98 -9.71 33.34
C CYS A 213 10.24 -9.77 32.45
N PRO A 214 10.20 -9.22 31.22
CA PRO A 214 11.39 -9.12 30.38
C PRO A 214 12.40 -8.16 31.02
N VAL A 215 13.63 -8.64 31.19
CA VAL A 215 14.78 -7.83 31.61
C VAL A 215 15.24 -7.03 30.40
N SER A 216 15.16 -5.70 30.49
CA SER A 216 15.86 -4.80 29.57
C SER A 216 17.36 -5.05 29.71
N ALA A 217 18.01 -5.47 28.62
CA ALA A 217 19.46 -5.52 28.51
C ALA A 217 19.92 -4.23 27.82
N GLU A 218 20.50 -3.34 28.63
CA GLU A 218 21.38 -2.26 28.21
C GLU A 218 22.81 -2.82 28.00
N GLU A 219 23.53 -2.23 27.04
CA GLU A 219 25.00 -2.13 26.87
C GLU A 219 25.80 -3.40 26.53
N GLU A 220 26.40 -3.44 25.33
CA GLU A 220 27.79 -3.01 25.04
C GLU A 220 28.01 -2.77 23.54
#